data_AF-G3HWG9-F1
#
_entry.id   AF-G3HWG9-F1
#
_cell.length_a   1.000
_cell.length_b   1.000
_cell.length_c   1.000
_cell.angle_alpha   90.00
_cell.angle_beta   90.00
_cell.angle_gamma   90.00
#
_symmetry.space_group_name_H-M   'P 1'
#
loop_
_entity.id
_entity.type
_entity.pdbx_description
1 polymer ?
#
loop_
_entity_poly.entity_id
_entity_poly.type
_entity_poly.pdbx_seq_one_letter_code
_entity_poly.pdbx_strand_id
1 'polypeptide(L)'
;MPFTDFVLALKDNPYFGAGFGLVGVGTVLAAARKGAQLGLVAFRRHYMITLEVPARDRSYAWLLSWLTRHSTRTQHLSVETSYLQHESGRISTKFEFIPSPGNHFIWYQGKWIRVQRNRDMQMVDLQTGTPWESVIFTALGTDRKVFFNILEEARALALQQEEGKTVMYTAVGSEWRTFGYPRRRRPLDSVVLQQGLADRIVKDIREFIDNPKWYIDRGIPYRRGYLLYGPPGCGKSSFM
;
A
#
# COMPACT_ATOMS: atom_id res chain seq x y z
N MET A 1 -15.78 -46.29 -46.30
CA MET A 1 -14.44 -45.94 -46.79
C MET A 1 -13.60 -45.54 -45.60
N PRO A 2 -12.75 -46.42 -45.06
CA PRO A 2 -11.98 -46.13 -43.88
C PRO A 2 -10.97 -45.01 -44.19
N PHE A 3 -10.78 -44.08 -43.24
CA PHE A 3 -9.89 -42.91 -43.36
C PHE A 3 -8.46 -43.28 -43.82
N THR A 4 -8.07 -44.54 -43.58
CA THR A 4 -6.81 -45.16 -44.01
C THR A 4 -6.66 -45.24 -45.53
N ASP A 5 -7.74 -45.53 -46.27
CA ASP A 5 -7.68 -45.73 -47.72
C ASP A 5 -7.58 -44.39 -48.45
N PHE A 6 -8.15 -43.33 -47.88
CA PHE A 6 -8.05 -41.97 -48.40
C PHE A 6 -6.63 -41.40 -48.24
N VAL A 7 -5.99 -41.68 -47.10
CA VAL A 7 -4.61 -41.28 -46.82
C VAL A 7 -3.61 -42.04 -47.71
N LEU A 8 -3.89 -43.30 -48.03
CA LEU A 8 -3.07 -44.11 -48.95
C LEU A 8 -3.20 -43.64 -50.40
N ALA A 9 -4.40 -43.36 -50.89
CA ALA A 9 -4.62 -42.88 -52.26
C ALA A 9 -4.04 -41.47 -52.54
N LEU A 10 -3.90 -40.63 -51.51
CA LEU A 10 -3.29 -39.30 -51.60
C LEU A 10 -1.75 -39.33 -51.52
N LYS A 11 -1.17 -40.41 -51.00
CA LYS A 11 0.29 -40.59 -50.90
C LYS A 11 0.94 -40.89 -52.27
N ASP A 12 0.17 -41.44 -53.19
CA ASP A 12 0.62 -41.77 -54.56
C ASP A 12 0.75 -40.55 -55.48
N ASN A 13 0.34 -39.35 -55.05
CA ASN A 13 0.50 -38.11 -55.83
C ASN A 13 1.53 -37.16 -55.19
N PRO A 14 2.75 -37.02 -55.77
CA PRO A 14 3.83 -36.23 -55.20
C PRO A 14 3.50 -34.74 -55.05
N TYR A 15 2.58 -34.19 -55.85
CA TYR A 15 2.15 -32.80 -55.75
C TYR A 15 1.17 -32.56 -54.57
N PHE A 16 0.36 -33.55 -54.20
CA PHE A 16 -0.58 -33.44 -53.07
C PHE A 16 0.06 -33.77 -51.72
N GLY A 17 1.11 -34.61 -51.70
CA GLY A 17 1.88 -34.90 -50.49
C GLY A 17 2.52 -33.66 -49.85
N ALA A 18 2.97 -32.69 -50.67
CA ALA A 18 3.52 -31.41 -50.19
C ALA A 18 2.48 -30.53 -49.49
N GLY A 19 1.24 -30.50 -49.98
CA GLY A 19 0.13 -29.77 -49.37
C GLY A 19 -0.29 -30.34 -48.01
N PHE A 20 -0.36 -31.66 -47.90
CA PHE A 20 -0.67 -32.33 -46.63
C PHE A 20 0.48 -32.19 -45.61
N GLY A 21 1.73 -32.20 -46.06
CA GLY A 21 2.90 -31.90 -45.22
C GLY A 21 2.83 -30.50 -44.61
N LEU A 22 2.46 -29.48 -45.38
CA LEU A 22 2.27 -28.11 -44.88
C LEU A 22 1.11 -28.01 -43.87
N VAL A 23 -0.01 -28.69 -44.11
CA VAL A 23 -1.13 -28.74 -43.16
C VAL A 23 -0.74 -29.48 -41.87
N GLY A 24 0.01 -30.58 -41.96
CA GLY A 24 0.54 -31.31 -40.81
C GLY A 24 1.51 -30.46 -39.98
N VAL A 25 2.47 -29.80 -40.62
CA VAL A 25 3.40 -28.89 -39.95
C VAL A 25 2.64 -27.70 -39.32
N GLY A 26 1.66 -27.14 -40.03
CA GLY A 26 0.83 -26.05 -39.55
C GLY A 26 -0.01 -26.42 -38.32
N THR A 27 -0.61 -27.61 -38.31
CA THR A 27 -1.39 -28.11 -37.17
C THR A 27 -0.51 -28.38 -35.95
N VAL A 28 0.69 -28.95 -36.14
CA VAL A 28 1.67 -29.17 -35.07
C VAL A 28 2.16 -27.83 -34.50
N LEU A 29 2.52 -26.86 -35.35
CA LEU A 29 2.94 -25.52 -34.91
C LEU A 29 1.80 -24.79 -34.17
N ALA A 30 0.56 -24.91 -34.64
CA ALA A 30 -0.59 -24.32 -33.97
C ALA A 30 -0.86 -24.97 -32.60
N ALA A 31 -0.75 -26.30 -32.51
CA ALA A 31 -0.86 -27.03 -31.26
C ALA A 31 0.26 -26.67 -30.28
N ALA A 32 1.50 -26.58 -30.75
CA ALA A 32 2.65 -26.15 -29.95
C ALA A 32 2.47 -24.71 -29.43
N ARG A 33 2.00 -23.79 -30.27
CA ARG A 33 1.71 -22.40 -29.87
C ARG A 33 0.63 -22.35 -28.78
N LYS A 34 -0.48 -23.09 -28.95
CA LYS A 34 -1.54 -23.17 -27.94
C LYS A 34 -1.06 -23.83 -26.64
N GLY A 35 -0.27 -24.90 -26.75
CA GLY A 35 0.34 -25.58 -25.61
C GLY A 35 1.28 -24.66 -24.82
N ALA A 36 2.13 -23.90 -25.50
CA ALA A 36 3.00 -22.90 -24.89
C ALA A 36 2.21 -21.78 -24.20
N GLN A 37 1.13 -21.28 -24.81
CA GLN A 37 0.26 -20.28 -24.21
C GLN A 37 -0.40 -20.80 -22.92
N LEU A 38 -0.95 -22.02 -22.95
CA LEU A 38 -1.55 -22.66 -21.78
C LEU A 38 -0.51 -22.94 -20.68
N GLY A 39 0.68 -23.40 -21.06
CA GLY A 39 1.79 -23.61 -20.14
C GLY A 39 2.23 -22.32 -19.43
N LEU A 40 2.33 -21.21 -20.17
CA LEU A 40 2.65 -19.90 -19.59
C LEU A 40 1.54 -19.40 -18.64
N VAL A 41 0.27 -19.61 -18.98
CA VAL A 41 -0.85 -19.26 -18.10
C VAL A 41 -0.84 -20.11 -16.83
N ALA A 42 -0.62 -21.42 -16.95
CA ALA A 42 -0.51 -22.32 -15.81
C ALA A 42 0.68 -21.93 -14.91
N PHE A 43 1.83 -21.58 -15.51
CA PHE A 43 3.00 -21.10 -14.77
C PHE A 43 2.69 -19.80 -14.01
N ARG A 44 2.08 -18.80 -14.65
CA ARG A 44 1.66 -17.56 -13.97
C ARG A 44 0.69 -17.81 -12.83
N ARG A 45 -0.20 -18.80 -12.95
CA ARG A 45 -1.19 -19.11 -11.90
C ARG A 45 -0.61 -19.87 -10.71
N HIS A 46 0.38 -20.76 -10.93
CA HIS A 46 0.88 -21.64 -9.88
C HIS A 46 2.21 -21.18 -9.25
N TYR A 47 3.02 -20.41 -9.99
CA TYR A 47 4.37 -20.02 -9.56
C TYR A 47 4.56 -18.51 -9.35
N MET A 48 3.51 -17.71 -9.54
CA MET A 48 3.54 -16.27 -9.28
C MET A 48 2.39 -15.88 -8.37
N ILE A 49 2.64 -14.87 -7.53
CA ILE A 49 1.59 -14.19 -6.78
C ILE A 49 1.50 -12.76 -7.26
N THR A 50 0.27 -12.29 -7.37
CA THR A 50 -0.07 -10.92 -7.73
C THR A 50 -0.81 -10.25 -6.58
N LEU A 51 -0.42 -9.03 -6.22
CA LEU A 51 -1.17 -8.13 -5.35
C LEU A 51 -1.59 -6.92 -6.17
N GLU A 52 -2.90 -6.67 -6.26
CA GLU A 52 -3.45 -5.47 -6.88
C GLU A 52 -3.93 -4.50 -5.80
N VAL A 53 -3.46 -3.26 -5.88
CA VAL A 53 -3.88 -2.16 -5.01
C VAL A 53 -4.54 -1.07 -5.88
N PRO A 54 -5.86 -0.83 -5.74
CA PRO A 54 -6.54 0.22 -6.48
C PRO A 54 -6.26 1.59 -5.87
N ALA A 55 -6.30 2.65 -6.69
CA ALA A 55 -6.08 4.03 -6.26
C ALA A 55 -7.11 4.56 -5.24
N ARG A 56 -8.26 3.89 -5.13
CA ARG A 56 -9.28 4.18 -4.10
C ARG A 56 -8.80 3.84 -2.68
N ASP A 57 -7.86 2.91 -2.54
CA ASP A 57 -7.33 2.54 -1.23
C ASP A 57 -6.23 3.53 -0.80
N ARG A 58 -6.19 3.86 0.51
CA ARG A 58 -5.17 4.75 1.08
C ARG A 58 -3.76 4.20 0.94
N SER A 59 -3.64 2.87 0.91
CA SER A 59 -2.38 2.17 0.74
C SER A 59 -1.68 2.46 -0.60
N TYR A 60 -2.42 2.92 -1.61
CA TYR A 60 -1.88 3.29 -2.93
C TYR A 60 -0.80 4.37 -2.83
N ALA A 61 -1.13 5.50 -2.17
CA ALA A 61 -0.20 6.60 -2.00
C ALA A 61 1.05 6.17 -1.21
N TRP A 62 0.86 5.40 -0.14
CA TRP A 62 1.96 4.90 0.69
C TRP A 62 2.92 4.01 -0.10
N LEU A 63 2.39 3.14 -0.96
CA LEU A 63 3.19 2.26 -1.82
C LEU A 63 3.97 3.04 -2.87
N LEU A 64 3.42 4.09 -3.47
CA LEU A 64 4.14 4.93 -4.43
C LEU A 64 5.30 5.68 -3.77
N SER A 65 5.09 6.26 -2.58
CA SER A 65 6.14 6.91 -1.80
C SER A 65 7.20 5.92 -1.32
N TRP A 66 6.80 4.69 -0.96
CA TRP A 66 7.75 3.63 -0.62
C TRP A 66 8.56 3.19 -1.84
N LEU A 67 7.93 3.02 -3.00
CA LEU A 67 8.60 2.63 -4.23
C LEU A 67 9.69 3.63 -4.60
N THR A 68 9.43 4.93 -4.52
CA THR A 68 10.43 5.96 -4.89
C THR A 68 11.60 6.00 -3.93
N ARG A 69 11.36 5.73 -2.65
CA ARG A 69 12.42 5.64 -1.65
C ARG A 69 13.23 4.34 -1.79
N HIS A 70 12.59 3.23 -2.15
CA HIS A 70 13.22 1.92 -2.28
C HIS A 70 13.98 1.76 -3.61
N SER A 71 13.41 2.26 -4.71
CA SER A 71 13.97 2.11 -6.04
C SER A 71 14.77 3.34 -6.44
N THR A 72 16.09 3.27 -6.24
CA THR A 72 17.04 4.34 -6.61
C THR A 72 17.25 4.47 -8.12
N ARG A 73 16.69 3.55 -8.94
CA ARG A 73 16.86 3.49 -10.40
C ARG A 73 15.53 3.28 -11.13
N THR A 74 14.57 4.18 -10.95
CA THR A 74 13.35 4.22 -11.79
C THR A 74 13.61 5.08 -13.02
N GLN A 75 13.45 4.49 -14.21
CA GLN A 75 13.68 5.18 -15.49
C GLN A 75 12.51 6.10 -15.88
N HIS A 76 11.28 5.69 -15.57
CA HIS A 76 10.09 6.47 -15.91
C HIS A 76 9.44 7.05 -14.65
N LEU A 77 9.40 8.37 -14.60
CA LEU A 77 8.92 9.15 -13.47
C LEU A 77 7.76 10.06 -13.90
N SER A 78 6.78 10.21 -13.02
CA SER A 78 5.76 11.24 -13.07
C SER A 78 5.91 12.15 -11.86
N VAL A 79 5.51 13.41 -12.01
CA VAL A 79 5.61 14.42 -10.95
C VAL A 79 4.24 14.63 -10.33
N GLU A 80 4.19 14.56 -9.01
CA GLU A 80 3.06 15.02 -8.21
C GLU A 80 3.43 16.38 -7.59
N THR A 81 2.63 17.40 -7.90
CA THR A 81 2.86 18.76 -7.39
C THR A 81 1.87 19.07 -6.29
N SER A 82 2.35 19.25 -5.07
CA SER A 82 1.53 19.80 -3.99
C SER A 82 1.61 21.32 -4.04
N TYR A 83 0.51 21.98 -4.38
CA TYR A 83 0.39 23.44 -4.37
C TYR A 83 -0.48 23.88 -3.19
N LEU A 84 0.15 24.44 -2.16
CA LEU A 84 -0.54 24.95 -0.98
C LEU A 84 -0.44 26.47 -0.95
N GLN A 85 -1.54 27.14 -1.29
CA GLN A 85 -1.68 28.59 -1.16
C GLN A 85 -2.29 28.91 0.20
N HIS A 86 -1.54 29.62 1.02
CA HIS A 86 -2.04 30.13 2.30
C HIS A 86 -2.90 31.38 2.08
N GLU A 87 -3.83 31.65 2.99
CA GLU A 87 -4.68 32.86 2.97
C GLU A 87 -3.86 34.16 2.99
N SER A 88 -2.63 34.11 3.51
CA SER A 88 -1.68 35.24 3.49
C SER A 88 -1.07 35.51 2.10
N GLY A 89 -1.43 34.76 1.07
CA GLY A 89 -0.84 34.84 -0.27
C GLY A 89 0.49 34.08 -0.41
N ARG A 90 1.02 33.50 0.68
CA ARG A 90 2.23 32.67 0.61
C ARG A 90 1.94 31.36 -0.12
N ILE A 91 2.70 31.07 -1.16
CA ILE A 91 2.60 29.82 -1.92
C ILE A 91 3.71 28.88 -1.44
N SER A 92 3.34 27.67 -1.02
CA SER A 92 4.28 26.59 -0.74
C SER A 92 4.07 25.49 -1.77
N THR A 93 5.04 25.32 -2.66
CA THR A 93 5.06 24.23 -3.64
C THR A 93 6.04 23.15 -3.21
N LYS A 94 5.66 21.89 -3.39
CA LYS A 94 6.57 20.75 -3.31
C LYS A 94 6.33 19.84 -4.50
N PHE A 95 7.40 19.25 -5.00
CA PHE A 95 7.38 18.30 -6.09
C PHE A 95 7.84 16.96 -5.54
N GLU A 96 7.00 15.94 -5.69
CA GLU A 96 7.34 14.56 -5.37
C GLU A 96 7.40 13.77 -6.66
N PHE A 97 8.48 13.00 -6.84
CA PHE A 97 8.60 12.09 -7.96
C PHE A 97 7.96 10.75 -7.59
N ILE A 98 7.11 10.24 -8.48
CA ILE A 98 6.45 8.93 -8.35
C ILE A 98 6.67 8.12 -9.63
N PRO A 99 6.64 6.77 -9.60
CA PRO A 99 6.83 5.96 -10.80
C PRO A 99 5.72 6.24 -11.80
N SER A 100 6.07 6.48 -13.07
CA SER A 100 5.05 6.73 -14.10
C SER A 100 4.18 5.49 -14.35
N PRO A 101 2.99 5.63 -14.96
CA PRO A 101 2.25 4.49 -15.48
C PRO A 101 3.12 3.64 -16.41
N GLY A 102 3.07 2.31 -16.26
CA GLY A 102 3.95 1.39 -16.96
C GLY A 102 4.47 0.25 -16.10
N ASN A 103 5.48 -0.46 -16.61
CA ASN A 103 6.12 -1.59 -15.94
C ASN A 103 7.46 -1.16 -15.34
N HIS A 104 7.68 -1.54 -14.09
CA HIS A 104 8.90 -1.31 -13.34
C HIS A 104 9.35 -2.63 -12.71
N PHE A 105 10.65 -2.78 -12.46
CA PHE A 105 11.21 -3.94 -11.79
C PHE A 105 11.99 -3.48 -10.56
N ILE A 106 11.69 -4.10 -9.43
CA ILE A 106 12.39 -3.85 -8.17
C ILE A 106 12.99 -5.14 -7.64
N TRP A 107 14.09 -4.99 -6.91
CA TRP A 107 14.71 -6.07 -6.17
C TRP A 107 14.36 -5.91 -4.69
N TYR A 108 13.75 -6.93 -4.09
CA TYR A 108 13.34 -6.92 -2.69
C TYR A 108 13.51 -8.30 -2.05
N GLN A 109 14.23 -8.36 -0.93
CA GLN A 109 14.50 -9.60 -0.17
C GLN A 109 14.97 -10.79 -1.05
N GLY A 110 15.86 -10.52 -2.02
CA GLY A 110 16.40 -11.56 -2.91
C GLY A 110 15.47 -12.00 -4.04
N LYS A 111 14.35 -11.29 -4.27
CA LYS A 111 13.37 -11.60 -5.32
C LYS A 111 13.19 -10.41 -6.27
N TRP A 112 13.04 -10.72 -7.55
CA TRP A 112 12.55 -9.76 -8.54
C TRP A 112 11.03 -9.63 -8.42
N ILE A 113 10.57 -8.40 -8.22
CA ILE A 113 9.16 -8.05 -8.20
C ILE A 113 8.90 -7.11 -9.36
N ARG A 114 7.98 -7.50 -10.24
CA ARG A 114 7.46 -6.64 -11.29
C ARG A 114 6.34 -5.79 -10.73
N VAL A 115 6.46 -4.48 -10.86
CA VAL A 115 5.46 -3.51 -10.45
C VAL A 115 4.86 -2.90 -11.70
N GLN A 116 3.56 -3.02 -11.86
CA GLN A 116 2.84 -2.47 -13.02
C GLN A 116 1.81 -1.47 -12.53
N ARG A 117 1.93 -0.21 -12.94
CA ARG A 117 0.92 0.81 -12.72
C ARG A 117 0.05 0.91 -13.97
N ASN A 118 -1.20 0.49 -13.87
CA ASN A 118 -2.19 0.61 -14.95
C ASN A 118 -3.08 1.84 -14.72
N ARG A 119 -3.48 2.49 -15.82
CA ARG A 119 -4.39 3.63 -15.81
C ARG A 119 -5.47 3.38 -16.84
N ASP A 120 -6.70 3.18 -16.39
CA ASP A 120 -7.83 2.94 -17.28
C ASP A 120 -8.46 4.28 -17.69
N MET A 121 -8.42 4.57 -18.98
CA MET A 121 -8.90 5.86 -19.54
C MET A 121 -10.42 5.95 -19.64
N GLN A 122 -11.14 4.83 -19.53
CA GLN A 122 -12.59 4.77 -19.74
C GLN A 122 -13.40 5.06 -18.46
N MET A 123 -12.80 4.84 -17.29
CA MET A 123 -13.44 5.02 -16.00
C MET A 123 -12.78 6.18 -15.27
N VAL A 124 -13.58 7.19 -14.94
CA VAL A 124 -13.15 8.35 -14.15
C VAL A 124 -13.89 8.29 -12.82
N ASP A 125 -13.15 8.49 -11.73
CA ASP A 125 -13.79 8.61 -10.42
C ASP A 125 -14.56 9.93 -10.35
N LEU A 126 -15.81 9.85 -9.94
CA LEU A 126 -16.74 10.98 -9.85
C LEU A 126 -16.28 12.02 -8.82
N GLN A 127 -15.54 11.59 -7.79
CA GLN A 127 -15.12 12.48 -6.69
C GLN A 127 -13.83 13.25 -6.99
N THR A 128 -12.83 12.60 -7.60
CA THR A 128 -11.51 13.19 -7.83
C THR A 128 -11.30 13.66 -9.26
N GLY A 129 -12.16 13.23 -10.21
CA GLY A 129 -11.97 13.50 -11.63
C GLY A 129 -10.71 12.83 -12.21
N THR A 130 -10.07 11.94 -11.45
CA THR A 130 -8.88 11.21 -11.91
C THR A 130 -9.31 9.89 -12.56
N PRO A 131 -8.66 9.46 -13.65
CA PRO A 131 -8.86 8.13 -14.20
C PRO A 131 -8.58 7.05 -13.17
N TRP A 132 -9.27 5.93 -13.28
CA TRP A 132 -9.04 4.78 -12.42
C TRP A 132 -7.61 4.27 -12.59
N GLU A 133 -6.88 4.18 -11.48
CA GLU A 133 -5.50 3.68 -11.46
C GLU A 133 -5.39 2.48 -10.53
N SER A 134 -4.54 1.52 -10.88
CA SER A 134 -4.17 0.42 -9.99
C SER A 134 -2.68 0.10 -10.12
N VAL A 135 -2.07 -0.31 -9.00
CA VAL A 135 -0.71 -0.81 -8.97
C VAL A 135 -0.74 -2.30 -8.67
N ILE A 136 -0.09 -3.07 -9.53
CA ILE A 136 -0.03 -4.53 -9.49
C ILE A 136 1.41 -4.94 -9.22
N PHE A 137 1.64 -5.60 -8.08
CA PHE A 137 2.90 -6.24 -7.76
C PHE A 137 2.84 -7.71 -8.14
N THR A 138 3.77 -8.18 -8.96
CA THR A 138 3.91 -9.59 -9.35
C THR A 138 5.27 -10.10 -8.91
N ALA A 139 5.29 -11.08 -8.03
CA ALA A 139 6.51 -11.70 -7.53
C ALA A 139 6.57 -13.19 -7.94
N LEU A 140 7.79 -13.70 -8.10
CA LEU A 140 8.04 -15.13 -8.26
C LEU A 140 7.96 -15.84 -6.90
N GLY A 141 7.29 -16.99 -6.86
CA GLY A 141 7.10 -17.82 -5.66
C GLY A 141 5.69 -17.76 -5.09
N THR A 142 5.48 -18.49 -3.99
CA THR A 142 4.17 -18.67 -3.32
C THR A 142 4.08 -18.02 -1.93
N ASP A 143 5.10 -17.23 -1.56
CA ASP A 143 5.14 -16.56 -0.27
C ASP A 143 4.47 -15.18 -0.29
N ARG A 144 3.26 -15.11 0.26
CA ARG A 144 2.51 -13.87 0.47
C ARG A 144 3.08 -12.95 1.54
N LYS A 145 3.96 -13.43 2.43
CA LYS A 145 4.55 -12.61 3.50
C LYS A 145 5.37 -11.45 2.95
N VAL A 146 5.95 -11.62 1.77
CA VAL A 146 6.69 -10.56 1.06
C VAL A 146 5.83 -9.31 0.88
N PHE A 147 4.58 -9.47 0.45
CA PHE A 147 3.68 -8.34 0.23
C PHE A 147 3.20 -7.70 1.54
N PHE A 148 2.99 -8.48 2.60
CA PHE A 148 2.69 -7.94 3.92
C PHE A 148 3.83 -7.07 4.44
N ASN A 149 5.08 -7.52 4.29
CA ASN A 149 6.25 -6.73 4.70
C ASN A 149 6.34 -5.42 3.92
N ILE A 150 6.14 -5.44 2.60
CA ILE A 150 6.14 -4.23 1.76
C ILE A 150 5.05 -3.25 2.21
N LEU A 151 3.83 -3.74 2.45
CA LEU A 151 2.73 -2.91 2.94
C LEU A 151 3.02 -2.32 4.33
N GLU A 152 3.64 -3.10 5.21
CA GLU A 152 4.00 -2.63 6.55
C GLU A 152 5.12 -1.59 6.51
N GLU A 153 6.15 -1.77 5.68
CA GLU A 153 7.19 -0.76 5.45
C GLU A 153 6.63 0.52 4.85
N ALA A 154 5.75 0.41 3.85
CA ALA A 154 5.08 1.56 3.25
C ALA A 154 4.22 2.32 4.26
N ARG A 155 3.47 1.59 5.10
CA ARG A 155 2.71 2.18 6.21
C ARG A 155 3.64 2.87 7.21
N ALA A 156 4.73 2.23 7.62
CA ALA A 156 5.68 2.81 8.57
C ALA A 156 6.31 4.10 8.03
N LEU A 157 6.65 4.13 6.73
CA LEU A 157 7.16 5.32 6.05
C LEU A 157 6.14 6.46 6.05
N ALA A 158 4.87 6.16 5.73
CA ALA A 158 3.80 7.15 5.73
C ALA A 158 3.53 7.71 7.14
N LEU A 159 3.47 6.83 8.16
CA LEU A 159 3.30 7.24 9.56
C LEU A 159 4.49 8.06 10.09
N GLN A 160 5.70 7.83 9.57
CA GLN A 160 6.87 8.63 9.94
C GLN A 160 6.77 10.06 9.37
N GLN A 161 6.20 10.23 8.19
CA GLN A 161 5.99 11.55 7.59
C GLN A 161 4.84 12.31 8.27
N GLU A 162 3.82 11.59 8.73
CA GLU A 162 2.65 12.16 9.40
C GLU A 162 2.90 12.33 10.91
N GLU A 163 3.39 13.52 11.31
CA GLU A 163 3.44 13.88 12.73
C GLU A 163 2.03 13.91 13.32
N GLY A 164 1.73 12.98 14.23
CA GLY A 164 0.50 12.99 15.00
C GLY A 164 0.31 14.32 15.72
N LYS A 165 -0.84 14.96 15.55
CA LYS A 165 -1.22 16.20 16.23
C LYS A 165 -2.26 15.94 17.32
N THR A 166 -2.31 16.81 18.33
CA THR A 166 -3.31 16.78 19.41
C THR A 166 -4.41 17.77 19.07
N VAL A 167 -5.65 17.28 18.94
CA VAL A 167 -6.85 18.10 18.72
C VAL A 167 -7.38 18.55 20.08
N MET A 168 -7.58 19.85 20.25
CA MET A 168 -8.14 20.41 21.48
C MET A 168 -9.65 20.58 21.32
N TYR A 169 -10.40 20.19 22.34
CA TYR A 169 -11.85 20.39 22.40
C TYR A 169 -12.19 21.35 23.54
N THR A 170 -13.15 22.23 23.30
CA THR A 170 -13.71 23.13 24.33
C THR A 170 -15.22 22.97 24.37
N ALA A 171 -15.80 23.17 25.56
CA ALA A 171 -17.24 23.15 25.73
C ALA A 171 -17.84 24.47 25.19
N VAL A 172 -18.82 24.35 24.30
CA VAL A 172 -19.60 25.47 23.77
C VAL A 172 -21.08 25.14 24.02
N GLY A 173 -21.66 25.77 25.04
CA GLY A 173 -22.99 25.38 25.53
C GLY A 173 -22.98 23.96 26.11
N SER A 174 -23.78 23.06 25.55
CA SER A 174 -23.88 21.65 25.93
C SER A 174 -23.06 20.71 25.05
N GLU A 175 -22.29 21.22 24.08
CA GLU A 175 -21.55 20.42 23.10
C GLU A 175 -20.04 20.66 23.19
N TRP A 176 -19.27 19.65 22.77
CA TRP A 176 -17.83 19.77 22.60
C TRP A 176 -17.50 20.15 21.16
N ARG A 177 -16.74 21.23 20.97
CA ARG A 177 -16.29 21.68 19.65
C ARG A 177 -14.77 21.75 19.59
N THR A 178 -14.22 21.53 18.39
CA THR A 178 -12.77 21.66 18.17
C THR A 178 -12.34 23.11 18.32
N PHE A 179 -11.28 23.34 19.08
CA PHE A 179 -10.75 24.67 19.35
C PHE A 179 -9.39 24.88 18.71
N GLY A 180 -9.34 25.80 17.75
CA GLY A 180 -8.13 26.13 17.01
C GLY A 180 -7.60 24.99 16.12
N TYR A 181 -6.37 25.14 15.67
CA TYR A 181 -5.70 24.13 14.84
C TYR A 181 -5.11 23.00 15.69
N PRO A 182 -5.08 21.75 15.18
CA PRO A 182 -4.40 20.65 15.84
C PRO A 182 -2.95 21.01 16.16
N ARG A 183 -2.56 20.87 17.44
CA ARG A 183 -1.24 21.26 17.93
C ARG A 183 -0.26 20.12 17.73
N ARG A 184 1.01 20.43 17.45
CA ARG A 184 2.08 19.42 17.46
C ARG A 184 2.16 18.80 18.85
N ARG A 185 2.36 17.48 18.91
CA ARG A 185 2.56 16.77 20.17
C ARG A 185 3.84 17.28 20.84
N ARG A 186 3.74 17.66 22.10
CA ARG A 186 4.89 18.03 22.92
C ARG A 186 5.62 16.75 23.34
N PRO A 187 6.93 16.62 23.09
CA PRO A 187 7.69 15.47 23.60
C PRO A 187 7.63 15.44 25.13
N LEU A 188 7.39 14.26 25.72
CA LEU A 188 7.35 14.10 27.18
C LEU A 188 8.66 14.56 27.84
N ASP A 189 9.79 14.28 27.19
CA ASP A 189 11.12 14.67 27.65
C ASP A 189 11.34 16.19 27.72
N SER A 190 10.50 16.98 27.05
CA SER A 190 10.53 18.45 27.16
C SER A 190 9.94 18.98 28.46
N VAL A 191 9.39 18.11 29.33
CA VAL A 191 8.86 18.45 30.64
C VAL A 191 9.72 17.78 31.70
N VAL A 192 10.64 18.55 32.29
CA VAL A 192 11.56 18.05 33.31
C VAL A 192 10.85 18.05 34.67
N LEU A 193 10.53 16.85 35.15
CA LEU A 193 9.98 16.60 36.48
C LEU A 193 11.03 15.90 37.36
N GLN A 194 10.70 15.70 38.65
CA GLN A 194 11.52 14.88 39.54
C GLN A 194 11.71 13.48 38.95
N GLN A 195 12.91 12.93 39.15
CA GLN A 195 13.28 11.62 38.62
C GLN A 195 12.29 10.53 39.05
N GLY A 196 11.85 9.71 38.10
CA GLY A 196 10.90 8.61 38.32
C GLY A 196 9.44 9.02 38.46
N LEU A 197 9.11 10.32 38.59
CA LEU A 197 7.70 10.76 38.68
C LEU A 197 6.96 10.55 37.37
N ALA A 198 7.55 10.97 36.25
CA ALA A 198 6.98 10.80 34.92
C ALA A 198 6.79 9.31 34.58
N ASP A 199 7.83 8.49 34.80
CA ASP A 199 7.81 7.05 34.51
C ASP A 199 6.73 6.32 35.32
N ARG A 200 6.57 6.66 36.60
CA ARG A 200 5.53 6.08 37.47
C ARG A 200 4.13 6.37 36.93
N ILE A 201 3.86 7.60 36.52
CA ILE A 201 2.54 7.99 35.99
C ILE A 201 2.28 7.34 34.64
N VAL A 202 3.29 7.34 33.75
CA VAL A 202 3.18 6.70 32.43
C VAL A 202 2.93 5.20 32.57
N LYS A 203 3.62 4.52 33.50
CA LYS A 203 3.40 3.10 33.78
C LYS A 203 1.97 2.83 34.27
N ASP A 204 1.47 3.63 35.21
CA ASP A 204 0.11 3.50 35.75
C ASP A 204 -0.96 3.68 34.66
N ILE A 205 -0.81 4.69 33.81
CA ILE A 205 -1.72 4.94 32.68
C ILE A 205 -1.69 3.79 31.68
N ARG A 206 -0.50 3.29 31.31
CA ARG A 206 -0.37 2.15 30.40
C ARG A 206 -1.03 0.91 30.98
N GLU A 207 -0.79 0.61 32.25
CA GLU A 207 -1.44 -0.50 32.95
C GLU A 207 -2.97 -0.38 32.94
N PHE A 208 -3.50 0.82 33.15
CA PHE A 208 -4.94 1.07 33.06
C PHE A 208 -5.48 0.80 31.64
N ILE A 209 -4.81 1.32 30.61
CA ILE A 209 -5.22 1.17 29.19
C ILE A 209 -5.15 -0.29 28.73
N ASP A 210 -4.11 -1.01 29.14
CA ASP A 210 -3.84 -2.38 28.69
C ASP A 210 -4.69 -3.43 29.43
N ASN A 211 -5.34 -3.06 30.55
CA ASN A 211 -6.15 -3.98 31.37
C ASN A 211 -7.66 -3.64 31.47
N PRO A 212 -8.39 -3.41 30.36
CA PRO A 212 -9.82 -3.12 30.43
C PRO A 212 -10.64 -4.30 30.95
N LYS A 213 -10.20 -5.54 30.64
CA LYS A 213 -10.89 -6.77 31.04
C LYS A 213 -11.01 -6.92 32.56
N TRP A 214 -9.98 -6.54 33.31
CA TRP A 214 -9.96 -6.65 34.78
C TRP A 214 -11.10 -5.88 35.45
N TYR A 215 -11.42 -4.69 34.90
CA TYR A 215 -12.50 -3.81 35.38
C TYR A 215 -13.87 -4.39 35.04
N ILE A 216 -14.04 -4.84 33.79
CA ILE A 216 -15.29 -5.40 33.27
C ILE A 216 -15.68 -6.67 34.04
N ASP A 217 -14.73 -7.59 34.24
CA ASP A 217 -14.95 -8.86 34.94
C ASP A 217 -15.41 -8.66 36.40
N ARG A 218 -15.09 -7.51 36.99
CA ARG A 218 -15.45 -7.13 38.37
C ARG A 218 -16.67 -6.21 38.45
N GLY A 219 -17.24 -5.81 37.32
CA GLY A 219 -18.34 -4.84 37.26
C GLY A 219 -17.96 -3.44 37.75
N ILE A 220 -16.67 -3.11 37.78
CA ILE A 220 -16.17 -1.79 38.22
C ILE A 220 -16.18 -0.85 37.01
N PRO A 221 -16.73 0.38 37.12
CA PRO A 221 -16.70 1.35 36.02
C PRO A 221 -15.26 1.62 35.53
N TYR A 222 -15.03 1.51 34.23
CA TYR A 222 -13.72 1.72 33.60
C TYR A 222 -13.38 3.22 33.50
N ARG A 223 -13.00 3.81 34.64
CA ARG A 223 -12.59 5.21 34.79
C ARG A 223 -11.44 5.31 35.79
N ARG A 224 -10.47 6.18 35.53
CA ARG A 224 -9.34 6.45 36.43
C ARG A 224 -9.11 7.95 36.53
N GLY A 225 -8.96 8.44 37.76
CA GLY A 225 -8.73 9.86 38.05
C GLY A 225 -7.29 10.11 38.50
N TYR A 226 -6.68 11.19 38.02
CA TYR A 226 -5.34 11.63 38.42
C TYR A 226 -5.43 13.02 39.05
N LEU A 227 -4.74 13.20 40.18
CA LEU A 227 -4.62 14.49 40.85
C LEU A 227 -3.15 14.93 40.87
N LEU A 228 -2.82 15.95 40.07
CA LEU A 228 -1.52 16.60 40.10
C LEU A 228 -1.62 17.91 40.88
N TYR A 229 -0.88 18.04 41.98
CA TYR A 229 -0.89 19.22 42.84
C TYR A 229 0.53 19.78 43.04
N GLY A 230 0.60 21.05 43.43
CA GLY A 230 1.86 21.77 43.65
C GLY A 230 1.75 23.25 43.25
N PRO A 231 2.79 24.06 43.50
CA PRO A 231 2.79 25.49 43.20
C PRO A 231 2.43 25.83 41.74
N PRO A 232 1.88 27.02 41.46
CA PRO A 232 1.68 27.48 40.08
C PRO A 232 3.02 27.51 39.33
N GLY A 233 2.99 27.18 38.03
CA GLY A 233 4.20 27.17 37.20
C GLY A 233 5.05 25.89 37.23
N CYS A 234 4.75 24.89 38.07
CA CYS A 234 5.52 23.64 38.15
C CYS A 234 5.28 22.62 37.01
N GLY A 235 4.83 23.05 35.82
CA GLY A 235 4.71 22.16 34.65
C GLY A 235 3.51 21.19 34.63
N LYS A 236 2.56 21.27 35.57
CA LYS A 236 1.38 20.37 35.63
C LYS A 236 0.59 20.30 34.31
N SER A 237 0.18 21.45 33.77
CA SER A 237 -0.55 21.53 32.49
C SER A 237 0.34 21.33 31.27
N SER A 238 1.65 21.33 31.44
CA SER A 238 2.60 21.02 30.35
C SER A 238 2.85 19.52 30.22
N PHE A 239 2.74 18.78 31.32
CA PHE A 239 2.87 17.32 31.37
C PHE A 239 1.64 16.59 30.84
N MET A 240 0.45 17.18 31.06
CA MET A 240 -0.83 16.74 30.51
C MET A 240 -0.96 17.12 29.02
#